data_AF-A0A2V9Z368-F1
#
_entry.id   AF-A0A2V9Z368-F1
#
_cell.length_a   1.000
_cell.length_b   1.000
_cell.length_c   1.000
_cell.angle_alpha   90.00
_cell.angle_beta   90.00
_cell.angle_gamma   90.00
#
_symmetry.space_group_name_H-M   'P 1'
#
loop_
_entity.id
_entity.type
_entity.pdbx_description
1 polymer ?
#
loop_
_entity_poly.entity_id
_entity_poly.type
_entity_poly.pdbx_seq_one_letter_code
_entity_poly.pdbx_strand_id
1 'polypeptide(L)'
;DEGKYLETPTSLATQLEKFVDHGWLNIVGGCYGTTEKHIHALAQMVEGKRPRRRPEEAHRAVYSGIETIEVEESTRPLLVGERTNVIGSRLFKNLVAEEKWEEASEIARRQVRGGAHIVDVCLQSTERDEKKDIPPFYEKLIRKVKTPVMIDTTDPAAIELALTYC
;
A
#
# COMPACT_ATOMS: atom_id res chain seq x y z
N ASP A 1 27.79 -11.74 10.90
CA ASP A 1 27.97 -10.30 11.17
C ASP A 1 29.30 -9.68 10.72
N GLU A 2 29.86 -10.08 9.56
CA GLU A 2 31.02 -9.39 8.94
C GLU A 2 30.84 -9.13 7.43
N GLY A 3 29.60 -9.12 6.92
CA GLY A 3 29.37 -9.05 5.46
C GLY A 3 29.92 -10.25 4.67
N LYS A 4 30.31 -11.33 5.37
CA LYS A 4 30.68 -12.63 4.79
C LYS A 4 29.41 -13.48 4.67
N TYR A 5 29.01 -13.71 3.43
CA TYR A 5 27.86 -14.54 3.10
C TYR A 5 28.36 -15.95 2.76
N LEU A 6 27.66 -16.97 3.28
CA LEU A 6 28.00 -18.39 3.05
C LEU A 6 27.43 -18.93 1.75
N GLU A 7 26.46 -18.22 1.17
CA GLU A 7 25.88 -18.54 -0.12
C GLU A 7 26.99 -18.50 -1.19
N THR A 8 27.09 -19.57 -1.97
CA THR A 8 28.07 -19.72 -3.04
C THR A 8 27.41 -19.43 -4.39
N PRO A 9 28.19 -19.15 -5.46
CA PRO A 9 27.64 -18.99 -6.81
C PRO A 9 26.73 -20.15 -7.23
N THR A 10 27.18 -21.38 -6.96
CA THR A 10 26.45 -22.59 -7.30
C THR A 10 25.20 -22.75 -6.44
N SER A 11 25.30 -22.57 -5.12
CA SER A 11 24.11 -22.73 -4.25
C SER A 11 23.01 -21.73 -4.59
N LEU A 12 23.37 -20.47 -4.84
CA LEU A 12 22.42 -19.45 -5.27
C LEU A 12 21.76 -19.80 -6.61
N ALA A 13 22.56 -20.17 -7.61
CA ALA A 13 22.06 -20.55 -8.93
C ALA A 13 21.10 -21.75 -8.86
N THR A 14 21.45 -22.78 -8.10
CA THR A 14 20.62 -23.98 -7.92
C THR A 14 19.30 -23.68 -7.19
N GLN A 15 19.27 -22.75 -6.24
CA GLN A 15 18.02 -22.35 -5.61
C GLN A 15 17.14 -21.55 -6.58
N LEU A 16 17.71 -20.58 -7.30
CA LEU A 16 16.96 -19.74 -8.23
C LEU A 16 16.49 -20.50 -9.48
N GLU A 17 17.22 -21.53 -9.91
CA GLU A 17 16.83 -22.43 -11.00
C GLU A 17 15.42 -22.99 -10.80
N LYS A 18 15.07 -23.37 -9.57
CA LYS A 18 13.73 -23.87 -9.23
C LYS A 18 12.67 -22.83 -9.59
N PHE A 19 12.88 -21.55 -9.29
CA PHE A 19 11.91 -20.49 -9.61
C PHE A 19 11.80 -20.24 -11.12
N VAL A 20 12.90 -20.40 -11.86
CA VAL A 20 12.89 -20.29 -13.32
C VAL A 20 12.12 -21.45 -13.95
N ASP A 21 12.32 -22.67 -13.46
CA ASP A 21 11.66 -23.87 -13.98
C ASP A 21 10.14 -23.84 -13.69
N HIS A 22 9.72 -23.19 -12.61
CA HIS A 22 8.30 -22.91 -12.33
C HIS A 22 7.74 -21.75 -13.18
N GLY A 23 8.57 -21.07 -13.97
CA GLY A 23 8.17 -19.93 -14.80
C GLY A 23 7.75 -18.72 -13.98
N TRP A 24 8.39 -18.47 -12.85
CA TRP A 24 8.03 -17.36 -11.94
C TRP A 24 8.83 -16.08 -12.16
N LEU A 25 9.94 -16.14 -12.90
CA LEU A 25 10.89 -15.04 -13.00
C LEU A 25 10.93 -14.42 -14.40
N ASN A 26 11.08 -13.10 -14.45
CA ASN A 26 11.43 -12.34 -15.67
C ASN A 26 12.84 -11.74 -15.58
N ILE A 27 13.36 -11.53 -14.37
CA ILE A 27 14.69 -10.97 -14.09
C ILE A 27 15.28 -11.78 -12.93
N VAL A 28 16.57 -12.11 -13.04
CA VAL A 28 17.37 -12.72 -11.97
C VAL A 28 18.60 -11.85 -11.71
N GLY A 29 19.05 -11.82 -10.46
CA GLY A 29 20.22 -11.05 -10.04
C GLY A 29 20.55 -11.34 -8.59
N GLY A 30 21.26 -10.42 -7.94
CA GLY A 30 21.56 -10.54 -6.52
C GLY A 30 21.71 -9.19 -5.82
N CYS A 31 21.78 -9.25 -4.50
CA CYS A 31 21.88 -8.09 -3.60
C CYS A 31 23.17 -8.21 -2.77
N TYR A 32 23.13 -7.89 -1.48
CA TYR A 32 24.29 -8.00 -0.59
C TYR A 32 24.91 -9.39 -0.61
N GLY A 33 26.24 -9.45 -0.69
CA GLY A 33 27.01 -10.69 -0.76
C GLY A 33 27.15 -11.32 -2.14
N THR A 34 26.39 -10.86 -3.13
CA THR A 34 26.50 -11.34 -4.51
C THR A 34 27.76 -10.76 -5.15
N THR A 35 28.53 -11.61 -5.83
CA THR A 35 29.77 -11.21 -6.54
C THR A 35 29.65 -11.49 -8.03
N GLU A 36 30.64 -11.05 -8.83
CA GLU A 36 30.72 -11.36 -10.26
C GLU A 36 30.58 -12.87 -10.54
N LYS A 37 31.20 -13.71 -9.71
CA LYS A 37 31.10 -15.18 -9.84
C LYS A 37 29.66 -15.67 -9.69
N HIS A 38 28.88 -15.06 -8.80
CA HIS A 38 27.46 -15.38 -8.65
C HIS A 38 26.68 -14.96 -9.89
N ILE A 39 26.88 -13.74 -10.38
CA ILE A 39 26.20 -13.26 -11.58
C ILE A 39 26.53 -14.13 -12.80
N HIS A 40 27.79 -14.57 -12.94
CA HIS A 40 28.19 -15.50 -14.00
C HIS A 40 27.44 -16.84 -13.90
N ALA A 41 27.37 -17.43 -12.70
CA ALA A 41 26.62 -18.67 -12.49
C ALA A 41 25.12 -18.49 -12.75
N LEU A 42 24.53 -17.34 -12.38
CA LEU A 42 23.13 -17.03 -12.69
C LEU A 42 22.88 -16.87 -14.19
N ALA A 43 23.77 -16.17 -14.90
CA ALA A 43 23.69 -15.99 -16.35
C ALA A 43 23.76 -17.35 -17.07
N GLN A 44 24.71 -18.21 -16.67
CA GLN A 44 24.80 -19.58 -17.19
C GLN A 44 23.54 -20.40 -16.89
N MET A 45 22.99 -20.29 -15.68
CA MET A 45 21.80 -21.05 -15.27
C MET A 45 20.56 -20.65 -16.07
N VAL A 46 20.38 -19.38 -16.43
CA VAL A 46 19.21 -18.91 -17.19
C VAL A 46 19.36 -19.00 -18.70
N GLU A 47 20.55 -19.34 -19.21
CA GLU A 47 20.81 -19.45 -20.65
C GLU A 47 19.82 -20.43 -21.30
N GLY A 48 19.12 -19.99 -22.35
CA GLY A 48 18.10 -20.78 -23.05
C GLY A 48 16.77 -20.98 -22.30
N LYS A 49 16.61 -20.48 -21.07
CA LYS A 49 15.34 -20.56 -20.33
C LYS A 49 14.36 -19.47 -20.75
N ARG A 50 13.07 -19.75 -20.65
CA ARG A 50 12.00 -18.82 -21.05
C ARG A 50 11.57 -17.95 -19.86
N PRO A 51 11.29 -16.66 -20.08
CA PRO A 51 10.75 -15.80 -19.02
C PRO A 51 9.32 -16.21 -18.64
N ARG A 52 8.91 -15.84 -17.43
CA ARG A 52 7.52 -16.00 -16.95
C ARG A 52 6.53 -15.43 -17.96
N ARG A 53 5.51 -16.23 -18.31
CA ARG A 53 4.35 -15.78 -19.06
C ARG A 53 3.43 -14.98 -18.13
N ARG A 54 3.07 -13.76 -18.53
CA ARG A 54 2.08 -12.95 -17.80
C ARG A 54 0.71 -13.66 -17.84
N PRO A 55 0.03 -13.84 -16.70
CA PRO A 55 -1.34 -14.33 -16.69
C PRO A 55 -2.28 -13.36 -17.43
N GLU A 56 -3.41 -13.85 -17.91
CA GLU A 56 -4.45 -13.01 -18.51
C GLU A 56 -5.00 -12.02 -17.47
N GLU A 57 -5.35 -10.81 -17.91
CA GLU A 57 -5.87 -9.78 -17.02
C GLU A 57 -7.28 -10.16 -16.56
N ALA A 58 -7.43 -10.39 -15.25
CA ALA A 58 -8.75 -10.44 -14.63
C ALA A 58 -9.12 -9.00 -14.24
N HIS A 59 -10.17 -8.44 -14.84
CA HIS A 59 -10.71 -7.13 -14.47
C HIS A 59 -11.34 -7.17 -13.08
N ARG A 60 -10.51 -7.13 -12.03
CA ARG A 60 -10.92 -7.09 -10.63
C ARG A 60 -10.71 -5.69 -10.07
N ALA A 61 -11.65 -5.24 -9.23
CA ALA A 61 -11.43 -4.05 -8.42
C ALA A 61 -10.56 -4.44 -7.22
N VAL A 62 -9.40 -3.80 -7.11
CA VAL A 62 -8.45 -4.01 -6.02
C VAL A 62 -8.08 -2.64 -5.46
N TYR A 63 -8.18 -2.52 -4.14
CA TYR A 63 -7.81 -1.31 -3.40
C TYR A 63 -6.67 -1.64 -2.45
N SER A 64 -5.75 -0.72 -2.22
CA SER A 64 -4.61 -0.98 -1.33
C SER A 64 -4.30 0.23 -0.45
N GLY A 65 -4.06 -0.06 0.83
CA GLY A 65 -3.19 0.75 1.68
C GLY A 65 -1.90 -0.03 1.93
N ILE A 66 -1.59 -0.30 3.20
CA ILE A 66 -0.60 -1.32 3.58
C ILE A 66 -1.16 -2.73 3.33
N GLU A 67 -2.47 -2.90 3.53
CA GLU A 67 -3.18 -4.14 3.23
C GLU A 67 -3.99 -4.00 1.93
N THR A 68 -3.98 -5.07 1.14
CA THR A 68 -4.73 -5.16 -0.13
C THR A 68 -6.13 -5.69 0.13
N ILE A 69 -7.10 -5.12 -0.58
CA ILE A 69 -8.51 -5.51 -0.54
C ILE A 69 -8.94 -5.82 -1.97
N GLU A 70 -9.19 -7.10 -2.24
CA GLU A 70 -9.78 -7.57 -3.48
C GLU A 70 -11.30 -7.61 -3.36
N VAL A 71 -12.00 -7.00 -4.32
CA VAL A 71 -13.46 -7.07 -4.40
C VAL A 71 -13.84 -8.40 -5.05
N GLU A 72 -14.32 -9.32 -4.24
CA GLU A 72 -14.83 -10.63 -4.65
C GLU A 72 -16.25 -10.81 -4.12
N GLU A 73 -16.99 -11.80 -4.63
CA GLU A 73 -18.35 -12.08 -4.17
C GLU A 73 -18.38 -12.43 -2.66
N SER A 74 -17.32 -13.08 -2.16
CA SER A 74 -17.13 -13.44 -0.76
C SER A 74 -16.84 -12.27 0.17
N THR A 75 -16.30 -11.15 -0.35
CA THR A 75 -15.93 -9.97 0.43
C THR A 75 -16.96 -8.85 0.36
N ARG A 76 -18.05 -9.07 -0.38
CA ARG A 76 -19.17 -8.12 -0.50
C ARG A 76 -20.16 -8.26 0.67
N PRO A 77 -20.70 -7.13 1.17
CA PRO A 77 -20.38 -5.75 0.79
C PRO A 77 -19.03 -5.29 1.36
N LEU A 78 -18.34 -4.39 0.64
CA LEU A 78 -17.23 -3.66 1.24
C LEU A 78 -17.75 -2.60 2.20
N LEU A 79 -17.24 -2.60 3.43
CA LEU A 79 -17.61 -1.65 4.47
C LEU A 79 -16.72 -0.42 4.40
N VAL A 80 -17.30 0.75 4.15
CA VAL A 80 -16.60 2.04 4.13
C VAL A 80 -16.92 2.78 5.43
N GLY A 81 -15.89 3.16 6.19
CA GLY A 81 -16.03 3.89 7.44
C GLY A 81 -16.19 5.40 7.22
N GLU A 82 -17.42 5.89 7.34
CA GLU A 82 -17.85 7.28 7.08
C GLU A 82 -17.53 8.32 8.19
N ARG A 83 -17.07 7.91 9.38
CA ARG A 83 -17.02 8.82 10.55
C ARG A 83 -15.88 9.84 10.52
N THR A 84 -14.97 9.73 9.58
CA THR A 84 -13.86 10.68 9.31
C THR A 84 -14.25 11.70 8.26
N ASN A 85 -15.43 12.28 8.44
CA ASN A 85 -16.05 13.20 7.49
C ASN A 85 -16.50 14.48 8.22
N VAL A 86 -15.94 15.63 7.84
CA VAL A 86 -16.22 16.93 8.47
C VAL A 86 -17.70 17.33 8.31
N ILE A 87 -18.36 16.90 7.24
CA ILE A 87 -19.77 17.21 6.98
C ILE A 87 -20.68 16.27 7.79
N GLY A 88 -20.38 14.97 7.79
CA GLY A 88 -21.24 13.93 8.38
C GLY A 88 -21.02 13.64 9.87
N SER A 89 -19.87 14.00 10.44
CA SER A 89 -19.48 13.60 11.80
C SER A 89 -19.18 14.81 12.68
N ARG A 90 -20.13 15.14 13.59
CA ARG A 90 -19.97 16.25 14.55
C ARG A 90 -18.70 16.14 15.39
N LEU A 91 -18.36 14.94 15.84
CA LEU A 91 -17.15 14.71 16.63
C LEU A 91 -15.90 15.00 15.79
N PHE A 92 -15.84 14.49 14.56
CA PHE A 92 -14.69 14.70 13.68
C PHE A 92 -14.56 16.17 13.28
N LYS A 93 -15.66 16.84 12.92
CA LYS A 93 -15.70 18.29 12.66
C LYS A 93 -15.07 19.08 13.79
N ASN A 94 -15.48 18.81 15.04
CA ASN A 94 -14.96 19.52 16.20
C ASN A 94 -13.45 19.26 16.40
N LEU A 95 -12.99 18.02 16.25
CA LEU A 95 -11.57 17.70 16.40
C LEU A 95 -10.71 18.36 15.31
N VAL A 96 -11.17 18.39 14.06
CA VAL A 96 -10.51 19.08 12.95
C VAL A 96 -10.49 20.59 13.18
N ALA A 97 -11.61 21.17 13.60
CA ALA A 97 -11.71 22.61 13.89
C ALA A 97 -10.78 23.04 15.04
N GLU A 98 -10.61 22.17 16.06
CA GLU A 98 -9.69 22.36 17.18
C GLU A 98 -8.26 21.87 16.89
N GLU A 99 -7.97 21.42 15.66
CA GLU A 99 -6.65 20.93 15.22
C GLU A 99 -6.10 19.76 16.05
N LYS A 100 -7.01 18.95 16.62
CA LYS A 100 -6.72 17.73 17.38
C LYS A 100 -6.50 16.53 16.46
N TRP A 101 -5.45 16.60 15.65
CA TRP A 101 -5.18 15.63 14.56
C TRP A 101 -4.93 14.19 15.05
N GLU A 102 -4.30 14.04 16.21
CA GLU A 102 -4.01 12.73 16.80
C GLU A 102 -5.30 12.02 17.23
N GLU A 103 -6.21 12.74 17.87
CA GLU A 103 -7.53 12.26 18.27
C GLU A 103 -8.45 12.05 17.07
N ALA A 104 -8.41 12.95 16.09
CA ALA A 104 -9.19 12.83 14.86
C ALA A 104 -8.82 11.55 14.10
N SER A 105 -7.54 11.24 13.96
CA SER A 105 -7.07 10.03 13.27
C SER A 105 -7.34 8.74 14.06
N GLU A 106 -7.56 8.81 15.39
CA GLU A 106 -8.04 7.67 16.17
C GLU A 106 -9.47 7.27 15.81
N ILE A 107 -10.29 8.18 15.26
CA ILE A 107 -11.62 7.84 14.73
C ILE A 107 -11.49 6.85 13.58
N ALA A 108 -10.61 7.10 12.61
CA ALA A 108 -10.33 6.17 11.51
C ALA A 108 -9.93 4.79 12.03
N ARG A 109 -8.96 4.75 12.97
CA ARG A 109 -8.48 3.50 13.57
C ARG A 109 -9.60 2.71 14.25
N ARG A 110 -10.51 3.39 14.95
CA ARG A 110 -11.69 2.75 15.58
C ARG A 110 -12.63 2.16 14.54
N GLN A 111 -12.83 2.82 13.39
CA GLN A 111 -13.64 2.28 12.30
C GLN A 111 -13.01 1.01 11.73
N VAL A 112 -11.71 1.01 11.47
CA VAL A 112 -10.97 -0.18 11.00
C VAL A 112 -11.07 -1.32 12.01
N ARG A 113 -10.86 -1.05 13.30
CA ARG A 113 -11.06 -2.06 14.37
C ARG A 113 -12.51 -2.55 14.48
N GLY A 114 -13.46 -1.74 14.03
CA GLY A 114 -14.88 -2.08 13.95
C GLY A 114 -15.28 -2.83 12.67
N GLY A 115 -14.32 -3.15 11.80
CA GLY A 115 -14.55 -3.93 10.57
C GLY A 115 -14.66 -3.09 9.29
N ALA A 116 -14.38 -1.79 9.33
CA ALA A 116 -14.30 -1.01 8.09
C ALA A 116 -13.14 -1.53 7.22
N HIS A 117 -13.47 -1.86 5.97
CA HIS A 117 -12.50 -2.27 4.95
C HIS A 117 -11.79 -1.05 4.35
N ILE A 118 -12.50 0.06 4.18
CA ILE A 118 -11.98 1.31 3.63
C ILE A 118 -12.34 2.44 4.61
N VAL A 119 -11.49 3.46 4.72
CA VAL A 119 -11.80 4.65 5.51
C VAL A 119 -12.11 5.81 4.57
N ASP A 120 -13.31 6.37 4.67
CA ASP A 120 -13.69 7.61 4.00
C ASP A 120 -13.06 8.81 4.70
N VAL A 121 -12.44 9.73 3.96
CA VAL A 121 -11.83 10.93 4.52
C VAL A 121 -12.31 12.16 3.78
N CYS A 122 -13.18 12.92 4.43
CA CYS A 122 -13.63 14.23 3.98
C CYS A 122 -13.17 15.31 4.95
N LEU A 123 -12.22 16.14 4.51
CA LEU A 123 -11.77 17.34 5.22
C LEU A 123 -12.43 18.63 4.66
N GLN A 124 -13.22 18.49 3.60
CA GLN A 124 -13.89 19.62 2.96
C GLN A 124 -14.82 20.34 3.96
N SER A 125 -14.66 21.65 4.03
CA SER A 125 -15.42 22.51 4.95
C SER A 125 -15.64 23.88 4.33
N THR A 126 -16.77 24.52 4.65
CA THR A 126 -17.00 25.94 4.30
C THR A 126 -16.26 26.90 5.23
N GLU A 127 -15.79 26.42 6.37
CA GLU A 127 -15.18 27.23 7.44
C GLU A 127 -13.65 27.16 7.44
N ARG A 128 -13.06 26.19 6.73
CA ARG A 128 -11.62 25.89 6.73
C ARG A 128 -11.12 25.59 5.33
N ASP A 129 -9.82 25.76 5.13
CA ASP A 129 -9.12 25.38 3.90
C ASP A 129 -8.61 23.94 4.03
N GLU A 130 -9.30 23.00 3.39
CA GLU A 130 -8.98 21.56 3.51
C GLU A 130 -7.55 21.24 3.08
N LYS A 131 -6.95 22.03 2.17
CA LYS A 131 -5.55 21.82 1.75
C LYS A 131 -4.54 22.07 2.87
N LYS A 132 -4.90 22.90 3.86
CA LYS A 132 -4.08 23.11 5.06
C LYS A 132 -4.28 22.01 6.09
N ASP A 133 -5.45 21.37 6.08
CA ASP A 133 -5.81 20.30 7.01
C ASP A 133 -5.33 18.93 6.53
N ILE A 134 -5.16 18.72 5.21
CA ILE A 134 -4.65 17.47 4.63
C ILE A 134 -3.30 17.07 5.23
N PRO A 135 -2.21 17.88 5.17
CA PRO A 135 -0.92 17.45 5.68
C PRO A 135 -0.92 17.00 7.15
N PRO A 136 -1.40 17.81 8.12
CA PRO A 136 -1.35 17.40 9.52
C PRO A 136 -2.28 16.23 9.84
N PHE A 137 -3.39 16.04 9.11
CA PHE A 137 -4.27 14.89 9.32
C PHE A 137 -3.72 13.60 8.69
N TYR A 138 -3.33 13.65 7.41
CA TYR A 138 -2.88 12.46 6.67
C TYR A 138 -1.57 11.91 7.23
N GLU A 139 -0.63 12.75 7.68
CA GLU A 139 0.61 12.32 8.34
C GLU A 139 0.36 11.43 9.58
N LYS A 140 -0.77 11.64 10.26
CA LYS A 140 -1.22 10.83 11.41
C LYS A 140 -2.01 9.61 10.97
N LEU A 141 -2.93 9.79 10.03
CA LEU A 141 -3.81 8.74 9.51
C LEU A 141 -3.01 7.54 8.97
N ILE A 142 -2.06 7.78 8.07
CA ILE A 142 -1.32 6.72 7.36
C ILE A 142 -0.45 5.86 8.31
N ARG A 143 -0.12 6.38 9.49
CA ARG A 143 0.62 5.65 10.52
C ARG A 143 -0.29 4.79 11.42
N LYS A 144 -1.60 5.04 11.40
CA LYS A 144 -2.58 4.41 12.29
C LYS A 144 -3.45 3.35 11.62
N VAL A 145 -3.74 3.52 10.32
CA VAL A 145 -4.58 2.58 9.57
C VAL A 145 -3.77 1.89 8.48
N LYS A 146 -4.09 0.62 8.23
CA LYS A 146 -3.50 -0.17 7.15
C LYS A 146 -4.40 -0.30 5.93
N THR A 147 -5.69 -0.03 6.13
CA THR A 147 -6.73 -0.08 5.10
C THR A 147 -6.56 1.04 4.08
N PRO A 148 -7.06 0.86 2.85
CA PRO A 148 -7.15 1.94 1.87
C PRO A 148 -7.94 3.14 2.40
N VAL A 149 -7.61 4.32 1.87
CA VAL A 149 -8.32 5.57 2.14
C VAL A 149 -9.13 5.96 0.90
N MET A 150 -10.41 6.29 1.11
CA MET A 150 -11.26 6.93 0.12
C MET A 150 -11.18 8.44 0.34
N ILE A 151 -10.53 9.14 -0.60
CA ILE A 151 -10.40 10.60 -0.57
C ILE A 151 -11.74 11.19 -1.01
N ASP A 152 -12.48 11.78 -0.09
CA ASP A 152 -13.80 12.36 -0.33
C ASP A 152 -13.72 13.89 -0.32
N THR A 153 -13.51 14.45 -1.51
CA THR A 153 -13.49 15.89 -1.75
C THR A 153 -13.91 16.20 -3.18
N THR A 154 -14.41 17.41 -3.38
CA THR A 154 -14.74 17.95 -4.71
C THR A 154 -13.67 18.90 -5.26
N ASP A 155 -12.64 19.26 -4.49
CA ASP A 155 -11.51 20.09 -4.97
C ASP A 155 -10.41 19.21 -5.61
N PRO A 156 -10.16 19.31 -6.93
CA PRO A 156 -9.09 18.55 -7.58
C PRO A 156 -7.70 18.78 -6.99
N ALA A 157 -7.41 19.99 -6.50
CA ALA A 157 -6.12 20.29 -5.87
C ALA A 157 -5.98 19.60 -4.50
N ALA A 158 -7.09 19.40 -3.79
CA ALA A 158 -7.11 18.62 -2.55
C ALA A 158 -6.90 17.13 -2.84
N ILE A 159 -7.50 16.59 -3.92
CA ILE A 159 -7.24 15.21 -4.39
C ILE A 159 -5.76 15.03 -4.70
N GLU A 160 -5.17 15.92 -5.52
CA GLU A 160 -3.76 15.86 -5.91
C GLU A 160 -2.85 15.85 -4.68
N LEU A 161 -3.11 16.72 -3.71
CA LEU A 161 -2.33 16.77 -2.47
C LEU A 161 -2.49 15.50 -1.63
N ALA A 162 -3.73 15.04 -1.41
CA ALA A 162 -3.99 13.84 -0.60
C ALA A 162 -3.37 12.58 -1.21
N LEU A 163 -3.33 12.47 -2.54
CA LEU A 163 -2.68 11.36 -3.24
C LEU A 163 -1.18 11.24 -2.93
N THR A 164 -0.49 12.32 -2.56
CA THR A 164 0.94 12.25 -2.18
C THR A 164 1.19 11.51 -0.86
N TYR A 165 0.13 11.21 -0.11
CA TYR A 165 0.18 10.44 1.15
C TYR A 165 -0.27 8.99 0.99
N CYS A 166 -0.81 8.60 -0.17
CA CYS A 166 -1.35 7.27 -0.43
C CYS A 166 -0.33 6.32 -1.06
#